data_AF-A0A0U5C410-F1
#
_entry.id   AF-A0A0U5C410-F1
#
_cell.length_a   1.000
_cell.length_b   1.000
_cell.length_c   1.000
_cell.angle_alpha   90.00
_cell.angle_beta   90.00
_cell.angle_gamma   90.00
#
_symmetry.space_group_name_H-M   'P 1'
#
loop_
_entity.id
_entity.type
_entity.pdbx_description
1 polymer ?
#
loop_
_entity_poly.entity_id
_entity_poly.type
_entity_poly.pdbx_seq_one_letter_code
_entity_poly.pdbx_strand_id
1 'polypeptide(L)' 'MENHTGALAVPVGAEYLMYLRPLVVVGVANYGDSHSDEKWKKFVAGNAAACAKDLVGRLPAPQ' A
#
# COMPACT_ATOMS: atom_id res chain seq x y z
N MET A 1 -23.99 8.12 10.59
CA MET A 1 -22.89 7.90 11.56
C MET A 1 -21.83 7.09 10.83
N GLU A 2 -20.80 7.75 10.33
CA GLU A 2 -19.61 7.06 9.84
C GLU A 2 -18.42 7.69 10.57
N ASN A 3 -17.96 6.98 11.60
CA ASN A 3 -16.74 7.31 12.32
C ASN A 3 -15.58 6.83 11.45
N HIS A 4 -14.97 7.71 10.66
CA HIS A 4 -13.74 7.41 9.94
C HIS A 4 -12.56 8.04 10.68
N THR A 5 -12.01 7.24 11.60
CA THR A 5 -10.62 7.28 12.07
C THR A 5 -9.70 7.64 10.90
N GLY A 6 -8.77 8.60 11.06
CA GLY A 6 -7.93 9.21 10.00
C GLY A 6 -7.03 8.27 9.18
N ALA A 7 -7.61 7.29 8.51
CA ALA A 7 -6.98 6.32 7.65
C ALA A 7 -6.69 6.94 6.27
N LEU A 8 -5.46 6.76 5.79
CA LEU A 8 -5.01 7.28 4.50
C LEU A 8 -5.30 6.32 3.34
N ALA A 9 -5.40 5.01 3.62
CA ALA A 9 -5.69 3.97 2.63
C ALA A 9 -6.26 2.72 3.31
N VAL A 10 -7.10 1.98 2.58
CA VAL A 10 -7.66 0.70 3.04
C VAL A 10 -7.15 -0.41 2.11
N PRO A 11 -6.09 -1.15 2.50
CA PRO A 11 -5.58 -2.25 1.69
C PRO A 11 -6.55 -3.43 1.72
N VAL A 12 -7.01 -3.86 0.55
CA VAL A 12 -7.87 -5.04 0.38
C VAL A 12 -7.00 -6.30 0.40
N GLY A 13 -7.37 -7.31 1.20
CA GLY A 13 -6.66 -8.59 1.28
C GLY A 13 -5.41 -8.59 2.16
N ALA A 14 -5.21 -7.54 2.95
CA ALA A 14 -4.06 -7.40 3.86
C ALA A 14 -4.37 -7.85 5.30
N GLU A 15 -5.56 -8.41 5.57
CA GLU A 15 -5.96 -8.86 6.91
C GLU A 15 -4.94 -9.81 7.56
N TYR A 16 -4.42 -10.78 6.80
CA TYR A 16 -3.42 -11.71 7.30
C TYR A 16 -2.04 -11.06 7.47
N LEU A 17 -1.71 -10.03 6.67
CA LEU A 17 -0.46 -9.28 6.83
C LEU A 17 -0.44 -8.55 8.17
N MET A 18 -1.57 -8.05 8.67
CA MET A 18 -1.62 -7.35 9.96
C MET A 18 -1.17 -8.22 11.14
N TYR A 19 -1.37 -9.53 11.08
CA TYR A 19 -0.90 -10.47 12.11
C TYR A 19 0.63 -10.59 12.17
N LEU A 20 1.30 -10.46 11.03
CA LEU A 20 2.76 -10.58 10.93
C LEU A 20 3.51 -9.30 11.34
N ARG A 21 2.78 -8.20 11.61
CA ARG A 21 3.31 -6.85 11.88
C ARG A 21 4.41 -6.38 10.88
N PRO A 22 4.22 -6.51 9.55
CA PRO A 22 5.15 -5.99 8.57
C PRO A 22 5.00 -4.48 8.42
N LEU A 23 6.06 -3.83 7.93
CA LEU A 23 5.93 -2.52 7.30
C LEU A 23 5.30 -2.71 5.91
N VAL A 24 4.13 -2.11 5.69
CA VAL A 24 3.39 -2.25 4.43
C VAL A 24 3.55 -0.98 3.59
N VAL A 25 4.04 -1.14 2.37
CA VAL A 25 4.04 -0.08 1.34
C VAL A 25 2.86 -0.34 0.41
N VAL A 26 1.90 0.58 0.37
CA VAL A 26 0.71 0.48 -0.48
C VAL A 26 0.66 1.64 -1.45
N GLY A 27 0.13 1.38 -2.64
CA GLY A 27 -0.21 2.44 -3.60
C GLY A 27 -1.73 2.62 -3.67
N VAL A 28 -2.18 3.85 -3.85
CA VAL A 28 -3.63 4.18 -3.96
C VAL A 28 -4.04 4.25 -5.42
N ALA A 29 -4.87 3.29 -5.85
CA ALA A 29 -5.33 3.18 -7.22
C ALA A 29 -6.84 3.37 -7.41
N ASN A 30 -7.57 3.51 -6.31
CA ASN A 30 -8.99 3.80 -6.28
C ASN A 30 -9.23 4.77 -5.12
N TYR A 31 -9.80 5.94 -5.42
CA TYR A 31 -10.08 6.97 -4.43
C TYR A 31 -11.46 6.79 -3.77
N GLY A 32 -12.20 5.73 -4.13
CA GLY A 32 -13.55 5.47 -3.64
C GLY A 32 -14.63 6.29 -4.38
N ASP A 33 -14.26 6.99 -5.44
CA ASP A 33 -15.16 7.69 -6.35
C ASP A 33 -15.23 6.97 -7.71
N SER A 34 -15.83 7.60 -8.71
CA SER A 34 -15.95 7.04 -10.06
C SER A 34 -14.63 6.93 -10.82
N HIS A 35 -13.52 7.45 -10.29
CA HIS A 35 -12.22 7.42 -10.95
C HIS A 35 -11.46 6.15 -10.60
N SER A 36 -11.78 5.06 -11.31
CA SER A 36 -11.01 3.81 -11.26
C SER A 36 -10.51 3.45 -12.66
N ASP A 37 -9.19 3.49 -12.87
CA ASP A 37 -8.54 3.10 -14.13
C ASP A 37 -7.65 1.87 -13.92
N GLU A 38 -7.87 0.82 -14.69
CA GLU A 38 -7.08 -0.43 -14.65
C GLU A 38 -5.61 -0.22 -15.04
N LYS A 39 -5.31 0.72 -15.94
CA LYS A 39 -3.92 1.09 -16.26
C LYS A 39 -3.27 1.78 -15.06
N TRP A 40 -4.02 2.65 -14.37
CA TRP A 40 -3.56 3.32 -13.16
C TRP A 40 -3.26 2.32 -12.04
N LYS A 41 -4.09 1.30 -11.84
CA LYS A 41 -3.83 0.21 -10.88
C LYS A 41 -2.48 -0.47 -11.10
N LYS A 42 -2.14 -0.80 -12.35
CA LYS A 42 -0.84 -1.42 -12.69
C LYS A 42 0.32 -0.46 -12.42
N PHE A 43 0.18 0.82 -12.78
CA PHE A 43 1.19 1.83 -12.52
C PHE A 43 1.45 1.99 -11.02
N VAL A 44 0.39 2.13 -10.22
CA VAL A 44 0.45 2.28 -8.77
C VAL A 44 1.09 1.06 -8.11
N ALA A 45 0.73 -0.16 -8.53
CA ALA A 45 1.36 -1.38 -8.04
C ALA A 45 2.87 -1.41 -8.33
N GLY A 46 3.28 -1.03 -9.55
CA GLY A 46 4.69 -0.94 -9.93
C GLY A 46 5.47 0.08 -9.09
N ASN A 47 4.88 1.25 -8.81
CA ASN A 47 5.50 2.27 -7.97
C ASN A 47 5.62 1.81 -6.52
N ALA A 48 4.59 1.18 -5.95
CA ALA A 48 4.64 0.63 -4.59
C ALA A 48 5.75 -0.43 -4.45
N ALA A 49 5.88 -1.31 -5.45
CA ALA A 49 6.96 -2.32 -5.49
C ALA A 49 8.36 -1.69 -5.63
N ALA A 50 8.51 -0.67 -6.49
CA ALA A 50 9.77 0.04 -6.64
C ALA A 50 10.18 0.78 -5.35
N CYS A 51 9.22 1.43 -4.69
CA CYS A 51 9.43 2.08 -3.39
C CYS A 51 9.84 1.06 -2.32
N ALA A 52 9.15 -0.08 -2.22
CA ALA A 52 9.52 -1.14 -1.29
C ALA A 52 10.94 -1.67 -1.56
N LYS A 53 11.33 -1.84 -2.83
CA LYS A 53 12.68 -2.28 -3.21
C LYS A 53 13.75 -1.26 -2.81
N ASP A 54 13.52 0.03 -3.08
CA ASP A 54 14.43 1.10 -2.68
C ASP A 54 14.59 1.17 -1.15
N LEU A 55 13.47 1.04 -0.42
CA LEU A 55 13.48 1.02 1.04
C LEU A 55 14.33 -0.14 1.59
N VAL A 56 14.13 -1.36 1.07
CA VAL A 56 14.92 -2.53 1.47
C VAL A 56 16.41 -2.32 1.19
N GLY A 57 16.75 -1.69 0.05
CA GLY A 57 18.14 -1.35 -0.28
C GLY A 57 18.80 -0.35 0.68
N ARG A 58 18.01 0.41 1.45
CA ARG A 58 18.49 1.37 2.46
C ARG A 58 18.51 0.80 3.88
N LEU A 59 17.94 -0.38 4.10
CA LEU A 59 17.99 -1.02 5.41
C LEU A 59 19.42 -1.46 5.70
N PRO A 60 19.89 -1.30 6.96
CA PRO A 60 21.17 -1.87 7.36
C PRO A 60 21.13 -3.39 7.19
N ALA A 61 22.29 -3.97 6.85
CA ALA A 61 22.42 -5.42 6.83
C ALA A 61 22.05 -5.99 8.21
N PRO A 62 21.37 -7.16 8.25
CA PRO A 62 21.15 -7.87 9.50
C PRO A 62 22.48 -8.06 10.24
N GLN A 63 22.47 -7.83 11.56
CA GLN A 63 23.63 -8.10 12.42
C GLN A 63 23.85 -9.59 12.60
#